data_AF-A0A954SQ15-F1
#
_entry.id   AF-A0A954SQ15-F1
#
_cell.length_a   1.000
_cell.length_b   1.000
_cell.length_c   1.000
_cell.angle_alpha   90.00
_cell.angle_beta   90.00
_cell.angle_gamma   90.00
#
_symmetry.space_group_name_H-M   'P 1'
#
loop_
_entity.id
_entity.type
_entity.pdbx_description
1 polymer ?
#
loop_
_entity_poly.entity_id
_entity_poly.type
_entity_poly.pdbx_seq_one_letter_code
_entity_poly.pdbx_strand_id
1 'polypeptide(L)'
;SRFRSLSLFADAALRGPIAEGRADFVPVFLSDIPRLFEDGTVPLDAALIQVSPPDRHGLCSLGTSVDSARAAVDHARIVLAEVNDQMPRTHGHTAVPWDRITAAVQSSRPLPEHPPEPESDVESRIGDLIAELVEDRSCLQLGIGGIPNAVLNRLGNKHDLGIHTEMFSDGVVDLTRKGVITNRFKSIHPGRTVTSFVLGSRKLYDFVDDNPLVEFHPCDRTNDTQLIRKIDRMVSINSALQIDLTGQVCADSIGHRIYSGIGGQMDFMRGAAVSREGKPIIALPSTAAHGTISRIVPELLPGAGVVTTRGHVHWIVTEFGKVNLHGRSLRERGELLVSISHPDFRGELTEHLKQLKRFV
;
A
#
# COMPACT_ATOMS: atom_id res chain seq x y z
N SER A 1 16.01 5.22 27.78
CA SER A 1 14.80 5.99 27.44
C SER A 1 13.63 5.45 28.26
N ARG A 2 12.60 6.25 28.55
CA ARG A 2 11.38 5.76 29.26
C ARG A 2 10.43 4.98 28.35
N PHE A 3 10.59 5.09 27.03
CA PHE A 3 9.84 4.36 26.01
C PHE A 3 10.79 3.74 24.99
N ARG A 4 10.40 2.57 24.47
CA ARG A 4 11.04 1.88 23.34
C ARG A 4 9.94 1.49 22.37
N SER A 5 10.05 1.94 21.12
CA SER A 5 9.06 1.60 20.08
C SER A 5 9.40 0.24 19.50
N LEU A 6 8.40 -0.63 19.41
CA LEU A 6 8.44 -1.84 18.60
C LEU A 6 7.56 -1.56 17.37
N SER A 7 8.19 -1.28 16.23
CA SER A 7 7.51 -0.86 15.02
C SER A 7 7.19 -2.06 14.12
N LEU A 8 5.94 -2.14 13.66
CA LEU A 8 5.51 -3.11 12.64
C LEU A 8 5.57 -2.52 11.21
N PHE A 9 5.78 -1.20 11.11
CA PHE A 9 6.00 -0.47 9.86
C PHE A 9 6.73 0.84 10.18
N ALA A 10 7.91 1.07 9.59
CA ALA A 10 8.67 2.28 9.87
C ALA A 10 8.21 3.46 9.00
N ASP A 11 8.26 4.67 9.57
CA ASP A 11 8.07 5.92 8.85
C ASP A 11 9.29 6.83 9.02
N ALA A 12 9.20 8.08 8.56
CA ALA A 12 10.29 9.04 8.70
C ALA A 12 10.71 9.26 10.17
N ALA A 13 9.77 9.23 11.12
CA ALA A 13 10.04 9.46 12.54
C ALA A 13 10.80 8.28 13.19
N LEU A 14 10.61 7.05 12.68
CA LEU A 14 11.20 5.84 13.26
C LEU A 14 12.51 5.39 12.60
N ARG A 15 12.83 5.83 11.38
CA ARG A 15 14.09 5.47 10.68
C ARG A 15 15.35 5.71 11.51
N GLY A 16 15.50 6.92 12.07
CA GLY A 16 16.64 7.29 12.92
C GLY A 16 16.71 6.46 14.21
N PRO A 17 15.63 6.44 15.02
CA PRO A 17 15.57 5.60 16.22
C PRO A 17 15.89 4.11 15.99
N ILE A 18 15.41 3.51 14.89
CA ILE A 18 15.73 2.11 14.55
C ILE A 18 17.22 1.97 14.20
N ALA A 19 17.75 2.83 13.34
CA ALA A 19 19.16 2.79 12.94
C ALA A 19 20.14 2.97 14.11
N GLU A 20 19.72 3.74 15.13
CA GLU A 20 20.49 3.98 16.36
C GLU A 20 20.25 2.93 17.46
N GLY A 21 19.43 1.90 17.21
CA GLY A 21 19.11 0.85 18.18
C GLY A 21 18.21 1.31 19.35
N ARG A 22 17.58 2.49 19.23
CA ARG A 22 16.65 3.07 20.23
C ARG A 22 15.21 2.60 20.05
N ALA A 23 14.87 2.04 18.89
CA ALA A 23 13.62 1.38 18.57
C ALA A 23 13.92 0.04 17.87
N ASP A 24 12.95 -0.87 17.90
CA ASP A 24 13.00 -2.16 17.24
C ASP A 24 12.02 -2.18 16.05
N PHE A 25 12.30 -3.05 15.07
CA PHE A 25 11.47 -3.26 13.90
C PHE A 25 11.14 -4.75 13.77
N VAL A 26 9.86 -5.07 13.58
CA VAL A 26 9.37 -6.43 13.37
C VAL A 26 8.89 -6.54 11.92
N PRO A 27 9.56 -7.35 11.08
CA PRO A 27 9.07 -7.62 9.73
C PRO A 27 7.82 -8.51 9.81
N VAL A 28 6.68 -8.01 9.36
CA VAL A 28 5.40 -8.73 9.36
C VAL A 28 4.52 -8.25 8.20
N PHE A 29 3.71 -9.14 7.63
CA PHE A 29 2.67 -8.72 6.68
C PHE A 29 1.57 -7.96 7.41
N LEU A 30 1.03 -6.92 6.79
CA LEU A 30 -0.03 -6.13 7.42
C LEU A 30 -1.26 -7.00 7.77
N SER A 31 -1.60 -7.98 6.92
CA SER A 31 -2.67 -8.95 7.14
C SER A 31 -2.46 -9.86 8.36
N ASP A 32 -1.22 -10.10 8.79
CA ASP A 32 -0.91 -10.98 9.92
C ASP A 32 -0.97 -10.26 11.27
N ILE A 33 -0.90 -8.92 11.28
CA ILE A 33 -0.86 -8.12 12.52
C ILE A 33 -2.07 -8.41 13.43
N PRO A 34 -3.33 -8.43 12.95
CA PRO A 34 -4.47 -8.75 13.79
C PRO A 34 -4.34 -10.07 14.55
N ARG A 35 -3.82 -11.11 13.90
CA ARG A 35 -3.62 -12.43 14.52
C ARG A 35 -2.57 -12.40 15.63
N LEU A 36 -1.49 -11.62 15.44
CA LEU A 36 -0.46 -11.47 16.49
C LEU A 36 -1.01 -10.78 17.75
N PHE A 37 -2.03 -9.93 17.60
CA PHE A 37 -2.74 -9.34 18.74
C PHE A 37 -3.73 -10.32 19.37
N GLU A 38 -4.45 -11.09 18.54
CA GLU A 38 -5.42 -12.09 18.97
C GLU A 38 -4.77 -13.21 19.80
N ASP A 39 -3.66 -13.77 19.33
CA ASP A 39 -2.98 -14.90 19.99
C ASP A 39 -1.99 -14.46 21.09
N GLY A 40 -1.80 -13.16 21.26
CA GLY A 40 -0.96 -12.57 22.30
C GLY A 40 0.55 -12.64 22.01
N THR A 41 0.97 -13.04 20.81
CA THR A 41 2.38 -12.97 20.37
C THR A 41 2.91 -11.53 20.49
N VAL A 42 2.07 -10.55 20.13
CA VAL A 42 2.30 -9.13 20.44
C VAL A 42 1.25 -8.71 21.49
N PRO A 43 1.60 -8.70 22.78
CA PRO A 43 0.64 -8.42 23.84
C PRO A 43 0.26 -6.93 23.88
N LEU A 44 -1.03 -6.66 24.08
CA LEU A 44 -1.59 -5.31 24.16
C LEU A 44 -2.21 -5.05 25.54
N ASP A 45 -1.47 -4.40 26.44
CA ASP A 45 -2.04 -3.95 27.71
C ASP A 45 -2.99 -2.77 27.53
N ALA A 46 -2.68 -1.86 26.59
CA ALA A 46 -3.51 -0.72 26.27
C ALA A 46 -3.48 -0.37 24.79
N ALA A 47 -4.63 0.01 24.22
CA ALA A 47 -4.75 0.62 22.91
C ALA A 47 -5.16 2.10 23.06
N LEU A 48 -4.42 2.98 22.39
CA LEU A 48 -4.75 4.40 22.28
C LEU A 48 -5.31 4.64 20.88
N ILE A 49 -6.57 5.07 20.80
CA ILE A 49 -7.29 5.26 19.53
C ILE A 49 -7.88 6.65 19.44
N GLN A 50 -8.15 7.11 18.23
CA GLN A 50 -8.99 8.28 17.98
C GLN A 50 -10.27 7.82 17.28
N VAL A 51 -11.43 8.31 17.74
CA VAL A 51 -12.74 7.89 17.23
C VAL A 51 -13.68 9.07 17.04
N SER A 52 -14.73 8.90 16.23
CA SER A 52 -15.85 9.83 16.16
C SER A 52 -16.65 9.85 17.47
N PRO A 53 -17.46 10.89 17.76
CA PRO A 53 -18.46 10.86 18.82
C PRO A 53 -19.40 9.67 18.68
N PRO A 54 -19.97 9.11 19.77
CA PRO A 54 -20.94 8.03 19.69
C PRO A 54 -22.22 8.51 19.00
N ASP A 55 -22.88 7.62 18.24
CA ASP A 55 -24.20 7.89 17.66
C ASP A 55 -25.32 7.64 18.68
N ARG A 56 -26.58 7.73 18.21
CA ARG A 56 -27.77 7.45 19.03
C ARG A 56 -27.84 6.03 19.60
N HIS A 57 -27.04 5.10 19.09
CA HIS A 57 -26.96 3.70 19.55
C HIS A 57 -25.73 3.47 20.44
N GLY A 58 -24.96 4.51 20.76
CA GLY A 58 -23.75 4.40 21.57
C GLY A 58 -22.54 3.87 20.80
N LEU A 59 -22.53 3.98 19.46
CA LEU A 59 -21.42 3.51 18.63
C LEU A 59 -20.54 4.66 18.15
N CYS A 60 -19.28 4.65 18.56
CA CYS A 60 -18.23 5.44 17.93
C CYS A 60 -17.76 4.78 16.62
N SER A 61 -17.01 5.50 15.80
CA SER A 61 -16.34 4.97 14.59
C SER A 61 -14.83 5.14 14.70
N LEU A 62 -14.06 4.12 14.31
CA LEU A 62 -12.60 4.20 14.11
C LEU A 62 -12.19 5.20 13.01
N GLY A 63 -13.13 5.59 12.15
CA GLY A 63 -12.95 6.65 11.17
C GLY A 63 -11.94 6.28 10.09
N THR A 64 -10.87 7.05 9.95
CA THR A 64 -9.94 6.94 8.81
C THR A 64 -9.04 5.71 8.85
N SER A 65 -8.96 4.99 9.98
CA SER A 65 -8.03 3.87 10.19
C SER A 65 -8.71 2.71 10.91
N VAL A 66 -9.05 1.65 10.16
CA VAL A 66 -9.56 0.40 10.72
C VAL A 66 -8.43 -0.62 10.85
N ASP A 67 -7.71 -0.87 9.74
CA ASP A 67 -6.42 -1.58 9.70
C ASP A 67 -6.18 -2.61 10.83
N SER A 68 -5.13 -2.41 11.61
CA SER A 68 -4.85 -3.16 12.84
C SER A 68 -5.48 -2.50 14.07
N ALA A 69 -5.95 -1.25 13.96
CA ALA A 69 -6.66 -0.55 15.03
C ALA A 69 -7.91 -1.32 15.50
N ARG A 70 -8.64 -1.97 14.60
CA ARG A 70 -9.77 -2.84 14.93
C ARG A 70 -9.36 -3.95 15.89
N ALA A 71 -8.34 -4.72 15.53
CA ALA A 71 -7.81 -5.80 16.34
C ALA A 71 -7.22 -5.28 17.67
N ALA A 72 -6.59 -4.10 17.66
CA ALA A 72 -6.11 -3.47 18.89
C ALA A 72 -7.27 -3.14 19.84
N VAL A 73 -8.40 -2.63 19.33
CA VAL A 73 -9.60 -2.42 20.14
C VAL A 73 -10.19 -3.74 20.61
N ASP A 74 -10.14 -4.80 19.82
CA ASP A 74 -10.76 -6.07 20.20
C ASP A 74 -9.95 -6.81 21.28
N HIS A 75 -8.61 -6.72 21.24
CA HIS A 75 -7.73 -7.56 22.07
C HIS A 75 -6.98 -6.82 23.18
N ALA A 76 -6.90 -5.49 23.17
CA ALA A 76 -6.22 -4.76 24.24
C ALA A 76 -6.98 -4.84 25.57
N ARG A 77 -6.27 -4.96 26.70
CA ARG A 77 -6.94 -5.01 28.01
C ARG A 77 -7.64 -3.69 28.36
N ILE A 78 -7.03 -2.57 27.98
CA ILE A 78 -7.53 -1.21 28.23
C ILE A 78 -7.65 -0.49 26.89
N VAL A 79 -8.76 0.22 26.66
CA VAL A 79 -8.94 1.07 25.48
C VAL A 79 -9.12 2.52 25.92
N LEU A 80 -8.20 3.37 25.48
CA LEU A 80 -8.19 4.80 25.75
C LEU A 80 -8.51 5.55 24.45
N ALA A 81 -9.55 6.38 24.45
CA ALA A 81 -10.03 7.04 23.24
C ALA A 81 -9.88 8.57 23.29
N GLU A 82 -9.31 9.16 22.24
CA GLU A 82 -9.57 10.56 21.89
C GLU A 82 -10.85 10.60 21.04
N VAL A 83 -11.94 11.13 21.61
CA VAL A 83 -13.20 11.35 20.89
C VAL A 83 -13.09 12.69 20.17
N ASN A 84 -12.85 12.66 18.87
CA ASN A 84 -12.66 13.85 18.03
C ASN A 84 -13.91 14.08 17.18
N ASP A 85 -14.59 15.21 17.38
CA ASP A 85 -15.79 15.56 16.60
C ASP A 85 -15.52 15.83 15.11
N GLN A 86 -14.25 15.93 14.70
CA GLN A 86 -13.82 16.04 13.31
C GLN A 86 -13.41 14.70 12.67
N MET A 87 -13.44 13.58 13.41
CA MET A 87 -13.19 12.25 12.87
C MET A 87 -14.42 11.77 12.07
N PRO A 88 -14.29 11.42 10.78
CA PRO A 88 -15.42 10.97 9.97
C PRO A 88 -16.02 9.67 10.52
N ARG A 89 -17.34 9.54 10.40
CA ARG A 89 -18.06 8.29 10.66
C ARG A 89 -18.06 7.44 9.40
N THR A 90 -17.03 6.62 9.26
CA THR A 90 -16.89 5.70 8.14
C THR A 90 -17.75 4.44 8.32
N HIS A 91 -18.20 3.86 7.20
CA HIS A 91 -18.98 2.62 7.17
C HIS A 91 -18.07 1.39 7.07
N GLY A 92 -18.61 0.20 7.33
CA GLY A 92 -17.87 -1.08 7.32
C GLY A 92 -17.68 -1.64 8.73
N HIS A 93 -16.52 -2.25 9.00
CA HIS A 93 -16.19 -2.82 10.31
C HIS A 93 -15.51 -1.79 11.24
N THR A 94 -16.15 -0.63 11.38
CA THR A 94 -15.57 0.57 12.03
C THR A 94 -16.12 0.81 13.43
N ALA A 95 -17.27 0.23 13.77
CA ALA A 95 -18.02 0.56 14.97
C ALA A 95 -17.31 0.14 16.26
N VAL A 96 -17.21 1.04 17.23
CA VAL A 96 -16.70 0.78 18.58
C VAL A 96 -17.80 1.10 19.59
N PRO A 97 -18.36 0.10 20.29
CA PRO A 97 -19.29 0.33 21.38
C PRO A 97 -18.69 1.24 22.46
N TRP A 98 -19.47 2.19 22.99
CA TRP A 98 -18.98 3.11 24.02
C TRP A 98 -18.50 2.38 25.29
N ASP A 99 -19.15 1.28 25.66
CA ASP A 99 -18.78 0.44 26.80
C ASP A 99 -17.44 -0.29 26.63
N ARG A 100 -16.93 -0.40 25.40
CA ARG A 100 -15.60 -0.95 25.11
C ARG A 100 -14.48 0.00 25.55
N ILE A 101 -14.76 1.30 25.63
CA ILE A 101 -13.80 2.37 25.93
C ILE A 101 -13.67 2.51 27.45
N THR A 102 -12.46 2.30 27.97
CA THR A 102 -12.17 2.39 29.40
C THR A 102 -12.13 3.84 29.90
N ALA A 103 -11.53 4.73 29.11
CA ALA A 103 -11.52 6.17 29.40
C ALA A 103 -11.43 6.96 28.09
N ALA A 104 -12.01 8.16 28.09
CA ALA A 104 -12.06 9.01 26.91
C ALA A 104 -11.70 10.46 27.23
N VAL A 105 -11.09 11.14 26.27
CA VAL A 105 -10.92 12.60 26.24
C VAL A 105 -11.67 13.15 25.03
N GLN A 106 -12.43 14.23 25.22
CA GLN A 106 -13.09 14.93 24.12
C GLN A 106 -12.14 15.94 23.48
N SER A 107 -12.21 16.04 22.15
CA SER A 107 -11.40 16.98 21.37
C SER A 107 -12.18 17.46 20.14
N SER A 108 -11.73 18.58 19.59
CA SER A 108 -12.10 19.04 18.26
C SER A 108 -10.85 19.56 17.59
N ARG A 109 -10.24 18.75 16.72
CA ARG A 109 -9.07 19.17 15.97
C ARG A 109 -9.03 18.56 14.57
N PRO A 110 -8.48 19.30 13.58
CA PRO A 110 -8.29 18.75 12.25
C PRO A 110 -7.44 17.48 12.28
N LEU A 111 -7.82 16.52 11.44
CA LEU A 111 -7.00 15.34 11.17
C LEU A 111 -5.74 15.75 10.40
N PRO A 112 -4.62 15.01 10.53
CA PRO A 112 -3.47 15.21 9.67
C PRO A 112 -3.86 15.08 8.20
N GLU A 113 -3.46 16.05 7.38
CA GLU A 113 -3.72 16.04 5.94
C GLU A 113 -2.45 15.73 5.16
N HIS A 114 -2.62 15.02 4.04
CA HIS A 114 -1.59 14.75 3.06
C HIS A 114 -2.12 15.13 1.67
N PRO A 115 -2.15 16.43 1.32
CA PRO A 115 -2.63 16.85 0.02
C PRO A 115 -1.76 16.27 -1.11
N PRO A 116 -2.35 16.02 -2.30
CA PRO A 116 -1.57 15.55 -3.44
C PRO A 116 -0.56 16.61 -3.88
N GLU A 117 0.69 16.18 -4.09
CA GLU A 117 1.74 17.00 -4.69
C GLU A 117 1.61 17.00 -6.22
N PRO A 118 2.11 18.06 -6.91
CA PRO A 118 2.22 18.06 -8.36
C PRO A 118 3.06 16.88 -8.84
N GLU A 119 2.57 16.18 -9.88
CA GLU A 119 3.32 15.09 -10.50
C GLU A 119 4.56 15.59 -11.24
N SER A 120 5.65 14.82 -11.16
CA SER A 120 6.84 15.02 -12.00
C SER A 120 6.68 14.38 -13.38
N ASP A 121 7.56 14.74 -14.32
CA ASP A 121 7.58 14.14 -15.67
C ASP A 121 7.81 12.63 -15.63
N VAL A 122 8.65 12.16 -14.69
CA VAL A 122 8.93 10.73 -14.47
C VAL A 122 7.65 10.00 -14.03
N GLU A 123 6.95 10.55 -13.04
CA GLU A 123 5.71 9.97 -12.53
C GLU A 123 4.59 10.01 -13.56
N SER A 124 4.47 11.12 -14.29
CA SER A 124 3.57 11.29 -15.43
C SER A 124 3.77 10.18 -16.45
N ARG A 125 5.02 9.95 -16.86
CA ARG A 125 5.35 8.91 -17.85
C ARG A 125 5.05 7.49 -17.35
N ILE A 126 5.36 7.21 -16.08
CA ILE A 126 5.01 5.93 -15.44
C ILE A 126 3.48 5.77 -15.41
N GLY A 127 2.75 6.84 -15.08
CA GLY A 127 1.29 6.88 -15.05
C GLY A 127 0.68 6.48 -16.40
N ASP A 128 1.18 7.03 -17.51
CA ASP A 128 0.73 6.68 -18.86
C ASP A 128 0.92 5.18 -19.16
N LEU A 129 2.11 4.65 -18.87
CA LEU A 129 2.47 3.26 -19.14
C LEU A 129 1.60 2.26 -18.35
N ILE A 130 1.27 2.60 -17.10
CA ILE A 130 0.40 1.78 -16.25
C ILE A 130 -1.06 1.90 -16.69
N ALA A 131 -1.54 3.09 -17.06
CA ALA A 131 -2.92 3.28 -17.50
C ALA A 131 -3.29 2.45 -18.74
N GLU A 132 -2.31 2.19 -19.61
CA GLU A 132 -2.44 1.25 -20.73
C GLU A 132 -2.61 -0.22 -20.30
N LEU A 133 -2.16 -0.61 -19.09
CA LEU A 133 -2.37 -1.97 -18.54
C LEU A 133 -3.72 -2.11 -17.83
N VAL A 134 -4.35 -1.00 -17.44
CA VAL A 134 -5.66 -0.96 -16.81
C VAL A 134 -6.73 -1.09 -17.88
N GLU A 135 -7.60 -2.09 -17.73
CA GLU A 135 -8.73 -2.31 -18.62
C GLU A 135 -10.01 -1.75 -17.99
N ASP A 136 -11.05 -1.57 -18.80
CA ASP A 136 -12.39 -1.32 -18.24
C ASP A 136 -12.78 -2.48 -17.32
N ARG A 137 -13.51 -2.13 -16.26
CA ARG A 137 -13.94 -3.05 -15.20
C ARG A 137 -12.81 -3.66 -14.36
N SER A 138 -11.57 -3.20 -14.51
CA SER A 138 -10.50 -3.54 -13.58
C SER A 138 -10.84 -3.06 -12.17
N CYS A 139 -10.43 -3.84 -11.17
CA CYS A 139 -10.47 -3.43 -9.77
C CYS A 139 -9.06 -3.04 -9.34
N LEU A 140 -8.90 -1.86 -8.75
CA LEU A 140 -7.58 -1.32 -8.44
C LEU A 140 -7.25 -1.46 -6.95
N GLN A 141 -5.99 -1.82 -6.68
CA GLN A 141 -5.27 -1.47 -5.46
C GLN A 141 -4.11 -0.56 -5.83
N LEU A 142 -3.96 0.51 -5.06
CA LEU A 142 -2.89 1.49 -5.20
C LEU A 142 -2.62 2.15 -3.84
N GLY A 143 -1.39 2.57 -3.61
CA GLY A 143 -1.02 3.33 -2.41
C GLY A 143 -1.18 4.84 -2.58
N ILE A 144 -0.40 5.61 -1.81
CA ILE A 144 -0.27 7.06 -1.93
C ILE A 144 1.04 7.46 -2.63
N GLY A 145 1.12 8.71 -3.06
CA GLY A 145 2.31 9.30 -3.68
C GLY A 145 2.11 9.66 -5.16
N GLY A 146 3.15 10.21 -5.77
CA GLY A 146 3.06 10.78 -7.12
C GLY A 146 2.74 9.73 -8.19
N ILE A 147 3.29 8.51 -8.13
CA ILE A 147 2.95 7.44 -9.11
C ILE A 147 1.47 7.04 -9.04
N PRO A 148 0.89 6.62 -7.89
CA PRO A 148 -0.53 6.32 -7.81
C PRO A 148 -1.43 7.48 -8.29
N ASN A 149 -1.11 8.72 -7.92
CA ASN A 149 -1.84 9.90 -8.35
C ASN A 149 -1.75 10.09 -9.88
N ALA A 150 -0.55 9.96 -10.45
CA ALA A 150 -0.33 10.05 -11.88
C ALA A 150 -1.16 9.00 -12.61
N VAL A 151 -1.19 7.74 -12.14
CA VAL A 151 -2.04 6.70 -12.73
C VAL A 151 -3.50 7.12 -12.73
N LEU A 152 -4.06 7.50 -11.56
CA LEU A 152 -5.47 7.87 -11.43
C LEU A 152 -5.86 9.02 -12.39
N ASN A 153 -4.97 9.99 -12.58
CA ASN A 153 -5.18 11.11 -13.51
C ASN A 153 -5.38 10.66 -14.98
N ARG A 154 -4.83 9.50 -15.39
CA ARG A 154 -4.97 8.94 -16.74
C ARG A 154 -6.16 7.99 -16.89
N LEU A 155 -6.86 7.65 -15.81
CA LEU A 155 -7.97 6.68 -15.87
C LEU A 155 -9.34 7.32 -16.14
N GLY A 156 -9.40 8.63 -16.39
CA GLY A 156 -10.66 9.35 -16.61
C GLY A 156 -11.50 8.87 -17.80
N ASN A 157 -10.89 8.15 -18.74
CA ASN A 157 -11.55 7.55 -19.90
C ASN A 157 -11.93 6.07 -19.71
N LYS A 158 -11.64 5.47 -18.55
CA LYS A 158 -12.03 4.09 -18.24
C LYS A 158 -13.48 4.05 -17.76
N HIS A 159 -14.06 2.86 -17.86
CA HIS A 159 -15.44 2.62 -17.46
C HIS A 159 -15.53 1.52 -16.42
N ASP A 160 -16.38 1.78 -15.42
CA ASP A 160 -16.81 0.83 -14.42
C ASP A 160 -15.70 0.18 -13.58
N LEU A 161 -14.69 0.97 -13.26
CA LEU A 161 -13.61 0.54 -12.38
C LEU A 161 -14.12 0.20 -10.98
N GLY A 162 -13.41 -0.70 -10.31
CA GLY A 162 -13.60 -1.02 -8.89
C GLY A 162 -12.40 -0.60 -8.04
N ILE A 163 -12.61 -0.49 -6.74
CA ILE A 163 -11.57 -0.25 -5.73
C ILE A 163 -11.69 -1.31 -4.63
N HIS A 164 -10.62 -2.06 -4.43
CA HIS A 164 -10.40 -2.95 -3.29
C HIS A 164 -8.93 -2.83 -2.94
N THR A 165 -8.62 -2.02 -1.93
CA THR A 165 -7.27 -1.55 -1.67
C THR A 165 -6.95 -1.61 -0.18
N GLU A 166 -5.67 -1.54 0.15
CA GLU A 166 -5.23 -1.31 1.54
C GLU A 166 -5.60 0.12 1.97
N MET A 167 -5.27 1.09 1.12
CA MET A 167 -5.58 2.50 1.33
C MET A 167 -5.86 3.22 0.01
N PHE A 168 -6.47 4.41 0.07
CA PHE A 168 -6.52 5.34 -1.07
C PHE A 168 -6.46 6.80 -0.63
N SER A 169 -6.27 7.67 -1.61
CA SER A 169 -6.21 9.13 -1.44
C SER A 169 -7.15 9.87 -2.41
N ASP A 170 -7.00 11.18 -2.50
CA ASP A 170 -7.89 12.14 -3.18
C ASP A 170 -8.28 11.78 -4.63
N GLY A 171 -7.41 11.12 -5.39
CA GLY A 171 -7.69 10.81 -6.80
C GLY A 171 -8.85 9.82 -7.00
N VAL A 172 -9.08 8.91 -6.04
CA VAL A 172 -10.24 7.99 -6.08
C VAL A 172 -11.55 8.75 -5.94
N VAL A 173 -11.58 9.82 -5.14
CA VAL A 173 -12.76 10.68 -4.97
C VAL A 173 -13.17 11.29 -6.30
N ASP A 174 -12.19 11.80 -7.07
CA ASP A 174 -12.46 12.49 -8.33
C ASP A 174 -12.97 11.53 -9.41
N LEU A 175 -12.37 10.35 -9.54
CA LEU A 175 -12.84 9.32 -10.47
C LEU A 175 -14.21 8.76 -10.09
N THR A 176 -14.51 8.64 -8.79
CA THR A 176 -15.84 8.23 -8.32
C THR A 176 -16.89 9.27 -8.69
N ARG A 177 -16.62 10.55 -8.43
CA ARG A 177 -17.54 11.66 -8.79
C ARG A 177 -17.76 11.77 -10.30
N LYS A 178 -16.77 11.42 -11.12
CA LYS A 178 -16.88 11.36 -12.59
C LYS A 178 -17.63 10.11 -13.10
N GLY A 179 -18.03 9.18 -12.23
CA GLY A 179 -18.69 7.94 -12.61
C GLY A 179 -17.77 6.89 -13.25
N VAL A 180 -16.44 7.10 -13.20
CA VAL A 180 -15.44 6.15 -13.70
C VAL A 180 -15.33 4.95 -12.77
N ILE A 181 -15.29 5.21 -11.46
CA ILE A 181 -15.32 4.17 -10.43
C ILE A 181 -16.77 3.93 -10.02
N THR A 182 -17.26 2.70 -10.24
CA THR A 182 -18.64 2.31 -9.94
C THR A 182 -18.72 1.09 -9.05
N ASN A 183 -17.64 0.30 -8.96
CA ASN A 183 -17.56 -0.94 -8.18
C ASN A 183 -18.58 -2.04 -8.57
N ARG A 184 -19.41 -1.83 -9.60
CA ARG A 184 -20.58 -2.68 -9.87
C ARG A 184 -20.23 -4.08 -10.37
N PHE A 185 -19.03 -4.26 -10.93
CA PHE A 185 -18.55 -5.55 -11.46
C PHE A 185 -17.61 -6.28 -10.50
N LYS A 186 -17.36 -5.74 -9.29
CA LYS A 186 -16.62 -6.48 -8.28
C LYS A 186 -17.43 -7.70 -7.85
N SER A 187 -16.77 -8.86 -7.79
CA SER A 187 -17.37 -10.12 -7.31
C SER A 187 -17.55 -10.17 -5.80
N ILE A 188 -16.73 -9.40 -5.06
CA ILE A 188 -16.85 -9.20 -3.62
C ILE A 188 -17.13 -7.73 -3.35
N HIS A 189 -18.00 -7.44 -2.38
CA HIS A 189 -18.44 -6.08 -2.05
C HIS A 189 -18.89 -5.27 -3.29
N PRO A 190 -19.84 -5.79 -4.11
CA PRO A 190 -20.30 -5.11 -5.31
C PRO A 190 -20.90 -3.73 -4.98
N GLY A 191 -20.55 -2.72 -5.78
CA GLY A 191 -21.04 -1.34 -5.58
C GLY A 191 -20.40 -0.61 -4.40
N ARG A 192 -19.33 -1.17 -3.80
CA ARG A 192 -18.61 -0.58 -2.66
C ARG A 192 -17.13 -0.41 -2.96
N THR A 193 -16.61 0.79 -2.66
CA THR A 193 -15.18 1.05 -2.53
C THR A 193 -14.73 0.45 -1.21
N VAL A 194 -13.79 -0.50 -1.25
CA VAL A 194 -13.30 -1.20 -0.04
C VAL A 194 -11.87 -0.77 0.25
N THR A 195 -11.63 -0.38 1.50
CA THR A 195 -10.31 0.06 1.99
C THR A 195 -10.08 -0.39 3.43
N SER A 196 -8.85 -0.29 3.94
CA SER A 196 -8.55 -0.52 5.35
C SER A 196 -8.31 0.78 6.12
N PHE A 197 -7.71 1.76 5.45
CA PHE A 197 -7.54 3.11 5.94
C PHE A 197 -7.49 4.13 4.78
N VAL A 198 -7.48 5.42 5.10
CA VAL A 198 -7.33 6.50 4.11
C VAL A 198 -6.40 7.59 4.64
N LEU A 199 -5.68 8.25 3.73
CA LEU A 199 -4.86 9.42 4.02
C LEU A 199 -4.89 10.37 2.83
N GLY A 200 -5.22 11.64 3.06
CA GLY A 200 -5.38 12.63 2.01
C GLY A 200 -5.73 13.99 2.55
N SER A 201 -6.38 14.82 1.73
CA SER A 201 -6.86 16.14 2.15
C SER A 201 -8.21 16.05 2.88
N ARG A 202 -8.67 17.19 3.41
CA ARG A 202 -10.03 17.33 3.94
C ARG A 202 -11.12 16.87 2.96
N LYS A 203 -10.92 17.04 1.65
CA LYS A 203 -11.84 16.57 0.59
C LYS A 203 -12.13 15.06 0.71
N LEU A 204 -11.09 14.29 1.03
CA LEU A 204 -11.20 12.84 1.20
C LEU A 204 -11.96 12.49 2.49
N TYR A 205 -11.63 13.16 3.59
CA TYR A 205 -12.29 12.92 4.88
C TYR A 205 -13.79 13.26 4.82
N ASP A 206 -14.16 14.37 4.20
CA ASP A 206 -15.56 14.73 3.98
C ASP A 206 -16.27 13.78 3.00
N PHE A 207 -15.53 13.17 2.06
CA PHE A 207 -16.11 12.21 1.10
C PHE A 207 -16.44 10.85 1.75
N VAL A 208 -15.64 10.41 2.71
CA VAL A 208 -15.85 9.12 3.38
C VAL A 208 -16.78 9.22 4.60
N ASP A 209 -16.99 10.43 5.12
CA ASP A 209 -17.89 10.69 6.24
C ASP A 209 -19.35 10.31 5.89
N ASP A 210 -19.89 9.37 6.66
CA ASP A 210 -21.23 8.79 6.53
C ASP A 210 -21.62 8.37 5.10
N ASN A 211 -20.64 7.99 4.28
CA ASN A 211 -20.88 7.57 2.90
C ASN A 211 -21.04 6.05 2.80
N PRO A 212 -22.26 5.52 2.55
CA PRO A 212 -22.52 4.09 2.52
C PRO A 212 -21.90 3.38 1.30
N LEU A 213 -21.32 4.12 0.35
CA LEU A 213 -20.62 3.55 -0.80
C LEU A 213 -19.15 3.19 -0.50
N VAL A 214 -18.63 3.62 0.65
CA VAL A 214 -17.25 3.36 1.08
C VAL A 214 -17.26 2.51 2.34
N GLU A 215 -16.62 1.34 2.29
CA GLU A 215 -16.52 0.44 3.45
C GLU A 215 -15.06 0.27 3.87
N PHE A 216 -14.82 0.46 5.16
CA PHE A 216 -13.55 0.21 5.82
C PHE A 216 -13.57 -1.14 6.53
N HIS A 217 -12.54 -1.94 6.32
CA HIS A 217 -12.42 -3.28 6.90
C HIS A 217 -11.03 -3.49 7.50
N PRO A 218 -10.87 -4.36 8.51
CA PRO A 218 -9.56 -4.64 9.09
C PRO A 218 -8.62 -5.24 8.05
N CYS A 219 -7.31 -5.08 8.29
CA CYS A 219 -6.31 -5.39 7.27
C CYS A 219 -6.17 -6.89 6.98
N ASP A 220 -6.50 -7.77 7.94
CA ASP A 220 -6.63 -9.22 7.75
C ASP A 220 -7.79 -9.60 6.81
N ARG A 221 -8.70 -8.68 6.48
CA ARG A 221 -9.76 -8.86 5.50
C ARG A 221 -9.45 -8.20 4.17
N THR A 222 -9.05 -6.92 4.17
CA THR A 222 -8.76 -6.21 2.91
C THR A 222 -7.59 -6.82 2.16
N ASN A 223 -6.58 -7.28 2.92
CA ASN A 223 -5.36 -7.85 2.38
C ASN A 223 -5.41 -9.38 2.31
N ASP A 224 -6.56 -10.03 2.60
CA ASP A 224 -6.68 -11.48 2.44
C ASP A 224 -6.58 -11.89 0.97
N THR A 225 -5.50 -12.59 0.63
CA THR A 225 -5.27 -13.12 -0.72
C THR A 225 -6.40 -14.04 -1.21
N GLN A 226 -7.12 -14.73 -0.32
CA GLN A 226 -8.27 -15.58 -0.66
C GLN A 226 -9.51 -14.76 -1.03
N LEU A 227 -9.62 -13.52 -0.56
CA LEU A 227 -10.62 -12.57 -1.02
C LEU A 227 -10.17 -11.88 -2.31
N ILE A 228 -8.95 -11.34 -2.33
CA ILE A 228 -8.43 -10.58 -3.47
C ILE A 228 -8.47 -11.42 -4.75
N ARG A 229 -8.10 -12.71 -4.69
CA ARG A 229 -8.10 -13.61 -5.86
C ARG A 229 -9.47 -13.81 -6.52
N LYS A 230 -10.56 -13.55 -5.80
CA LYS A 230 -11.93 -13.70 -6.31
C LYS A 230 -12.33 -12.51 -7.17
N ILE A 231 -11.64 -11.38 -7.05
CA ILE A 231 -11.87 -10.19 -7.86
C ILE A 231 -11.23 -10.41 -9.22
N ASP A 232 -12.04 -10.40 -10.28
CA ASP A 232 -11.51 -10.43 -11.63
C ASP A 232 -10.79 -9.12 -11.97
N ARG A 233 -9.76 -9.21 -12.81
CA ARG A 233 -8.98 -8.06 -13.30
C ARG A 233 -8.45 -7.19 -12.17
N MET A 234 -8.03 -7.82 -11.08
CA MET A 234 -7.38 -7.12 -9.98
C MET A 234 -6.03 -6.56 -10.45
N VAL A 235 -5.92 -5.23 -10.50
CA VAL A 235 -4.69 -4.50 -10.84
C VAL A 235 -4.11 -3.93 -9.56
N SER A 236 -2.98 -4.46 -9.14
CA SER A 236 -2.27 -4.04 -7.94
C SER A 236 -1.04 -3.24 -8.33
N ILE A 237 -0.93 -1.99 -7.86
CA ILE A 237 0.14 -1.06 -8.22
C ILE A 237 0.88 -0.66 -6.95
N ASN A 238 2.13 -1.11 -6.83
CA ASN A 238 3.01 -0.83 -5.70
C ASN A 238 4.35 -0.25 -6.16
N SER A 239 5.14 0.28 -5.22
CA SER A 239 6.48 0.80 -5.51
C SER A 239 7.56 -0.05 -4.85
N ALA A 240 8.81 0.20 -5.21
CA ALA A 240 9.97 -0.53 -4.68
C ALA A 240 11.21 0.35 -4.68
N LEU A 241 12.09 0.20 -3.70
CA LEU A 241 13.35 0.94 -3.59
C LEU A 241 14.38 0.46 -4.61
N GLN A 242 14.57 -0.86 -4.74
CA GLN A 242 15.51 -1.48 -5.69
C GLN A 242 14.94 -2.75 -6.30
N ILE A 243 15.33 -3.04 -7.53
CA ILE A 243 15.05 -4.30 -8.23
C ILE A 243 16.35 -4.83 -8.81
N ASP A 244 16.72 -6.07 -8.50
CA ASP A 244 17.91 -6.68 -9.10
C ASP A 244 17.63 -7.28 -10.50
N LEU A 245 18.68 -7.63 -11.25
CA LEU A 245 18.55 -8.19 -12.61
C LEU A 245 17.86 -9.56 -12.67
N THR A 246 17.58 -10.18 -11.53
CA THR A 246 16.81 -11.43 -11.44
C THR A 246 15.32 -11.20 -11.15
N GLY A 247 14.95 -9.96 -10.81
CA GLY A 247 13.61 -9.54 -10.43
C GLY A 247 13.30 -9.68 -8.94
N GLN A 248 14.29 -9.74 -8.04
CA GLN A 248 14.03 -9.55 -6.62
C GLN A 248 13.72 -8.08 -6.35
N VAL A 249 12.72 -7.83 -5.53
CA VAL A 249 12.22 -6.49 -5.24
C VAL A 249 12.44 -6.18 -3.77
N CYS A 250 13.24 -5.15 -3.51
CA CYS A 250 13.41 -4.55 -2.20
C CYS A 250 12.54 -3.29 -2.10
N ALA A 251 11.71 -3.19 -1.07
CA ALA A 251 10.79 -2.06 -0.89
C ALA A 251 10.82 -1.44 0.52
N ASP A 252 11.41 -2.12 1.51
CA ASP A 252 11.33 -1.71 2.92
C ASP A 252 12.64 -1.15 3.49
N SER A 253 13.75 -1.29 2.78
CA SER A 253 15.09 -1.06 3.34
C SER A 253 16.12 -0.64 2.28
N ILE A 254 17.23 -0.05 2.75
CA ILE A 254 18.40 0.29 1.94
C ILE A 254 19.60 -0.39 2.59
N GLY A 255 19.96 -1.57 2.08
CA GLY A 255 20.85 -2.50 2.79
C GLY A 255 20.25 -2.81 4.17
N HIS A 256 21.06 -2.71 5.23
CA HIS A 256 20.61 -2.94 6.61
C HIS A 256 19.75 -1.82 7.21
N ARG A 257 19.60 -0.67 6.54
CA ARG A 257 18.84 0.45 7.07
C ARG A 257 17.37 0.31 6.71
N ILE A 258 16.53 0.06 7.70
CA ILE A 258 15.07 0.05 7.55
C ILE A 258 14.58 1.44 7.13
N TYR A 259 13.77 1.47 6.07
CA TYR A 259 13.19 2.69 5.49
C TYR A 259 11.67 2.74 5.69
N SER A 260 10.99 1.61 5.55
CA SER A 260 9.54 1.45 5.76
C SER A 260 9.21 0.08 6.38
N GLY A 261 8.22 -0.64 5.86
CA GLY A 261 7.94 -2.02 6.22
C GLY A 261 7.40 -2.81 5.05
N ILE A 262 7.15 -4.11 5.28
CA ILE A 262 6.61 -5.03 4.27
C ILE A 262 5.21 -4.58 3.83
N GLY A 263 4.36 -4.20 4.79
CA GLY A 263 2.98 -3.77 4.54
C GLY A 263 2.14 -4.87 3.89
N GLY A 264 1.13 -4.47 3.10
CA GLY A 264 0.31 -5.38 2.29
C GLY A 264 0.76 -5.55 0.84
N GLN A 265 1.91 -4.99 0.44
CA GLN A 265 2.36 -5.06 -0.95
C GLN A 265 2.33 -6.50 -1.46
N MET A 266 2.92 -7.42 -0.71
CA MET A 266 3.03 -8.81 -1.14
C MET A 266 1.66 -9.52 -1.17
N ASP A 267 0.75 -9.18 -0.26
CA ASP A 267 -0.62 -9.70 -0.24
C ASP A 267 -1.35 -9.37 -1.55
N PHE A 268 -1.31 -8.09 -1.94
CA PHE A 268 -1.94 -7.65 -3.18
C PHE A 268 -1.21 -8.13 -4.44
N MET A 269 0.12 -8.20 -4.41
CA MET A 269 0.90 -8.78 -5.51
C MET A 269 0.51 -10.24 -5.74
N ARG A 270 0.39 -11.04 -4.67
CA ARG A 270 -0.06 -12.44 -4.78
C ARG A 270 -1.51 -12.54 -5.22
N GLY A 271 -2.41 -11.80 -4.58
CA GLY A 271 -3.83 -11.81 -4.89
C GLY A 271 -4.13 -11.43 -6.34
N ALA A 272 -3.47 -10.40 -6.86
CA ALA A 272 -3.56 -9.99 -8.26
C ALA A 272 -2.94 -11.03 -9.22
N ALA A 273 -1.84 -11.69 -8.84
CA ALA A 273 -1.22 -12.73 -9.68
C ALA A 273 -2.14 -13.94 -9.94
N VAL A 274 -2.97 -14.30 -8.95
CA VAL A 274 -3.91 -15.45 -9.04
C VAL A 274 -5.35 -15.04 -9.37
N SER A 275 -5.62 -13.74 -9.47
CA SER A 275 -6.87 -13.20 -10.00
C SER A 275 -6.97 -13.50 -11.49
N ARG A 276 -8.17 -13.83 -11.98
CA ARG A 276 -8.42 -13.96 -13.41
C ARG A 276 -8.11 -12.64 -14.11
N GLU A 277 -7.24 -12.65 -15.12
CA GLU A 277 -6.78 -11.45 -15.83
C GLU A 277 -6.14 -10.37 -14.91
N GLY A 278 -5.71 -10.75 -13.70
CA GLY A 278 -5.09 -9.84 -12.75
C GLY A 278 -3.68 -9.42 -13.14
N LYS A 279 -3.28 -8.23 -12.70
CA LYS A 279 -1.99 -7.61 -13.04
C LYS A 279 -1.32 -7.03 -11.78
N PRO A 280 -0.37 -7.76 -11.18
CA PRO A 280 0.50 -7.21 -10.15
C PRO A 280 1.63 -6.42 -10.79
N ILE A 281 1.76 -5.15 -10.39
CA ILE A 281 2.65 -4.14 -10.97
C ILE A 281 3.52 -3.54 -9.86
N ILE A 282 4.83 -3.58 -10.08
CA ILE A 282 5.80 -2.76 -9.33
C ILE A 282 6.24 -1.61 -10.23
N ALA A 283 6.11 -0.39 -9.74
CA ALA A 283 6.43 0.83 -10.46
C ALA A 283 7.43 1.68 -9.66
N LEU A 284 8.49 2.13 -10.32
CA LEU A 284 9.54 2.94 -9.71
C LEU A 284 10.21 3.82 -10.77
N PRO A 285 10.63 5.05 -10.42
CA PRO A 285 11.65 5.76 -11.19
C PRO A 285 12.86 4.85 -11.43
N SER A 286 13.47 4.90 -12.61
CA SER A 286 14.64 4.08 -12.90
C SER A 286 15.89 4.49 -12.09
N THR A 287 15.89 5.70 -11.52
CA THR A 287 16.99 6.26 -10.73
C THR A 287 16.53 6.88 -9.39
N ALA A 288 17.49 7.19 -8.53
CA ALA A 288 17.36 7.93 -7.28
C ALA A 288 18.52 8.95 -7.14
N ALA A 289 18.50 9.75 -6.08
CA ALA A 289 19.55 10.73 -5.76
C ALA A 289 19.88 11.64 -6.96
N HIS A 290 18.85 12.27 -7.54
CA HIS A 290 18.96 13.15 -8.71
C HIS A 290 19.64 12.48 -9.92
N GLY A 291 19.30 11.23 -10.20
CA GLY A 291 19.80 10.49 -11.37
C GLY A 291 21.14 9.78 -11.15
N THR A 292 21.78 9.98 -10.00
CA THR A 292 23.14 9.45 -9.75
C THR A 292 23.17 7.99 -9.32
N ILE A 293 22.04 7.42 -8.89
CA ILE A 293 21.94 6.03 -8.43
C ILE A 293 20.86 5.30 -9.23
N SER A 294 21.21 4.18 -9.85
CA SER A 294 20.21 3.30 -10.48
C SER A 294 19.38 2.55 -9.44
N ARG A 295 18.07 2.43 -9.68
CA ARG A 295 17.16 1.58 -8.87
C ARG A 295 16.97 0.18 -9.47
N ILE A 296 17.35 -0.02 -10.73
CA ILE A 296 17.60 -1.35 -11.29
C ILE A 296 19.08 -1.66 -11.14
N VAL A 297 19.41 -2.69 -10.35
CA VAL A 297 20.78 -2.98 -9.91
C VAL A 297 21.21 -4.39 -10.34
N PRO A 298 22.52 -4.68 -10.47
CA PRO A 298 22.98 -6.05 -10.73
C PRO A 298 22.51 -7.02 -9.66
N GLU A 299 22.72 -6.64 -8.39
CA GLU A 299 22.39 -7.39 -7.18
C GLU A 299 21.86 -6.40 -6.14
N LEU A 300 20.95 -6.86 -5.27
CA LEU A 300 20.47 -6.03 -4.16
C LEU A 300 21.62 -5.73 -3.18
N LEU A 301 21.55 -4.58 -2.50
CA LEU A 301 22.52 -4.23 -1.48
C LEU A 301 22.62 -5.33 -0.40
N PRO A 302 23.83 -5.63 0.12
CA PRO A 302 23.97 -6.54 1.26
C PRO A 302 23.04 -6.15 2.41
N GLY A 303 22.26 -7.13 2.88
CA GLY A 303 21.29 -6.94 3.96
C GLY A 303 19.94 -6.35 3.55
N ALA A 304 19.71 -6.03 2.28
CA ALA A 304 18.42 -5.52 1.82
C ALA A 304 17.29 -6.55 2.00
N GLY A 305 16.15 -6.08 2.51
CA GLY A 305 14.94 -6.86 2.70
C GLY A 305 14.22 -7.12 1.38
N VAL A 306 14.15 -8.38 0.97
CA VAL A 306 13.35 -8.79 -0.20
C VAL A 306 11.89 -8.86 0.21
N VAL A 307 11.09 -7.88 -0.23
CA VAL A 307 9.64 -7.81 0.04
C VAL A 307 8.84 -8.60 -0.99
N THR A 308 9.23 -8.54 -2.27
CA THR A 308 8.61 -9.34 -3.34
C THR A 308 9.68 -10.19 -4.02
N THR A 309 9.48 -11.51 -3.97
CA THR A 309 10.46 -12.48 -4.48
C THR A 309 10.36 -12.64 -6.00
N ARG A 310 11.38 -13.27 -6.60
CA ARG A 310 11.44 -13.58 -8.04
C ARG A 310 10.21 -14.35 -8.55
N GLY A 311 9.63 -15.20 -7.70
CA GLY A 311 8.46 -16.01 -8.04
C GLY A 311 7.14 -15.24 -8.05
N HIS A 312 7.10 -14.04 -7.48
CA HIS A 312 5.88 -13.24 -7.35
C HIS A 312 5.83 -12.05 -8.31
N VAL A 313 6.97 -11.57 -8.79
CA VAL A 313 7.03 -10.42 -9.70
C VAL A 313 6.44 -10.74 -11.09
N HIS A 314 5.53 -9.89 -11.57
CA HIS A 314 5.03 -9.93 -12.95
C HIS A 314 5.48 -8.67 -13.69
N TRP A 315 4.77 -7.55 -13.53
CA TRP A 315 5.04 -6.33 -14.27
C TRP A 315 5.99 -5.41 -13.50
N ILE A 316 7.03 -4.94 -14.19
CA ILE A 316 7.89 -3.85 -13.73
C ILE A 316 7.71 -2.67 -14.68
N VAL A 317 7.53 -1.47 -14.12
CA VAL A 317 7.36 -0.23 -14.88
C VAL A 317 8.31 0.85 -14.38
N THR A 318 9.03 1.46 -15.31
CA THR A 318 9.77 2.71 -15.11
C THR A 318 9.32 3.73 -16.16
N GLU A 319 9.84 4.94 -16.10
CA GLU A 319 9.61 5.97 -17.12
C GLU A 319 10.09 5.56 -18.53
N PHE A 320 10.94 4.54 -18.65
CA PHE A 320 11.47 4.06 -19.94
C PHE A 320 10.66 2.92 -20.54
N GLY A 321 9.72 2.32 -19.81
CA GLY A 321 8.86 1.28 -20.35
C GLY A 321 8.29 0.33 -19.29
N LYS A 322 7.61 -0.70 -19.77
CA LYS A 322 6.99 -1.75 -18.95
C LYS A 322 7.33 -3.13 -19.50
N VAL A 323 7.70 -4.05 -18.61
CA VAL A 323 8.05 -5.43 -18.97
C VAL A 323 7.35 -6.42 -18.05
N ASN A 324 7.03 -7.61 -18.58
CA ASN A 324 6.46 -8.70 -17.80
C ASN A 324 7.47 -9.83 -17.63
N LEU A 325 7.87 -10.08 -16.38
CA LEU A 325 8.86 -11.07 -15.97
C LEU A 325 8.25 -12.45 -15.65
N HIS A 326 6.92 -12.56 -15.63
CA HIS A 326 6.25 -13.84 -15.37
C HIS A 326 6.54 -14.85 -16.48
N GLY A 327 6.98 -16.05 -16.10
CA GLY A 327 7.38 -17.11 -17.04
C GLY A 327 8.70 -16.89 -17.76
N ARG A 328 9.46 -15.83 -17.44
CA ARG A 328 10.76 -15.53 -18.06
C ARG A 328 11.92 -16.16 -17.31
N SER A 329 12.90 -16.67 -18.05
CA SER A 329 14.20 -17.13 -17.52
C SER A 329 15.01 -15.98 -16.93
N LEU A 330 16.01 -16.29 -16.08
CA LEU A 330 16.86 -15.25 -15.47
C LEU A 330 17.59 -14.40 -16.52
N ARG A 331 17.96 -14.99 -17.66
CA ARG A 331 18.57 -14.25 -18.78
C ARG A 331 17.59 -13.24 -19.39
N GLU A 332 16.40 -13.70 -19.77
CA GLU A 332 15.36 -12.83 -20.34
C GLU A 332 14.94 -11.74 -19.35
N ARG A 333 14.85 -12.05 -18.05
CA ARG A 333 14.55 -11.06 -17.02
C ARG A 333 15.59 -9.96 -16.96
N GLY A 334 16.87 -10.31 -16.95
CA GLY A 334 17.95 -9.33 -16.97
C GLY A 334 17.90 -8.45 -18.22
N GLU A 335 17.70 -9.04 -19.40
CA GLU A 335 17.59 -8.31 -20.67
C GLU A 335 16.39 -7.34 -20.67
N LEU A 336 15.23 -7.81 -20.19
CA LEU A 336 14.02 -6.99 -20.06
C LEU A 336 14.21 -5.84 -19.05
N LEU A 337 14.79 -6.10 -17.88
CA LEU A 337 15.03 -5.07 -16.87
C LEU A 337 16.02 -4.01 -17.37
N VAL A 338 17.11 -4.40 -18.02
CA VAL A 338 18.05 -3.46 -18.66
C VAL A 338 17.34 -2.58 -19.69
N SER A 339 16.40 -3.13 -20.46
CA SER A 339 15.68 -2.38 -21.50
C SER A 339 14.84 -1.21 -20.95
N ILE A 340 14.45 -1.26 -19.67
CA ILE A 340 13.68 -0.23 -18.97
C ILE A 340 14.51 0.51 -17.90
N SER A 341 15.81 0.28 -17.81
CA SER A 341 16.72 1.10 -16.99
C SER A 341 17.00 2.45 -17.64
N HIS A 342 17.46 3.41 -16.84
CA HIS A 342 17.97 4.68 -17.35
C HIS A 342 19.12 4.45 -18.33
N PRO A 343 19.17 5.16 -19.47
CA PRO A 343 20.20 4.98 -20.50
C PRO A 343 21.64 4.94 -19.95
N ASP A 344 21.96 5.84 -19.02
CA ASP A 344 23.31 5.96 -18.43
C ASP A 344 23.80 4.68 -17.72
N PHE A 345 22.89 3.86 -17.18
CA PHE A 345 23.25 2.63 -16.46
C PHE A 345 23.12 1.37 -17.31
N ARG A 346 22.56 1.44 -18.53
CA ARG A 346 22.33 0.24 -19.36
C ARG A 346 23.61 -0.48 -19.75
N GLY A 347 24.68 0.26 -20.05
CA GLY A 347 25.98 -0.30 -20.39
C GLY A 347 26.54 -1.14 -19.24
N GLU A 348 26.62 -0.56 -18.04
CA GLU A 348 27.10 -1.23 -16.83
C GLU A 348 26.26 -2.46 -16.48
N LEU A 349 24.92 -2.34 -16.51
CA LEU A 349 24.03 -3.45 -16.21
C LEU A 349 24.15 -4.58 -17.25
N THR A 350 24.37 -4.24 -18.52
CA THR A 350 24.59 -5.24 -19.58
C THR A 350 25.88 -6.03 -19.36
N GLU A 351 26.97 -5.37 -18.95
CA GLU A 351 28.22 -6.04 -18.63
C GLU A 351 28.09 -6.95 -17.41
N HIS A 352 27.43 -6.49 -16.34
CA HIS A 352 27.11 -7.34 -15.19
C HIS A 352 26.25 -8.54 -15.60
N LEU A 353 25.21 -8.33 -16.42
CA LEU A 353 24.36 -9.41 -16.90
C LEU A 353 25.17 -10.47 -17.67
N LYS A 354 26.14 -10.06 -18.50
CA LYS A 354 27.04 -10.99 -19.21
C LYS A 354 27.87 -11.83 -18.23
N GLN A 355 28.35 -11.24 -17.14
CA GLN A 355 29.11 -11.94 -16.11
C GLN A 355 28.21 -12.93 -15.34
N LEU A 356 26.97 -12.54 -15.07
CA LEU A 356 25.94 -13.36 -14.43
C LEU A 356 25.41 -14.51 -15.30
N LYS A 357 25.75 -14.58 -16.60
CA LYS A 357 25.32 -15.68 -17.52
C LYS A 357 25.76 -17.08 -17.09
N ARG A 358 26.45 -17.20 -15.95
CA ARG A 358 26.68 -18.44 -15.19
C ARG A 358 25.64 -18.65 -14.07
N PHE A 359 24.34 -18.53 -14.36
CA PHE A 359 23.29 -19.06 -13.48
C PHE A 359 23.26 -20.61 -13.60
N VAL A 360 24.40 -21.26 -13.36
CA VAL A 360 24.58 -22.73 -13.39
C VAL A 360 24.70 -23.22 -11.96
#